data_AF-A0A4R8JS00-F1
#
_entry.id   AF-A0A4R8JS00-F1
#
_cell.length_a   1.000
_cell.length_b   1.000
_cell.length_c   1.000
_cell.angle_alpha   90.00
_cell.angle_beta   90.00
_cell.angle_gamma   90.00
#
_symmetry.space_group_name_H-M   'P 1'
#
loop_
_entity.id
_entity.type
_entity.pdbx_description
1 polymer ?
#
loop_
_entity_poly.entity_id
_entity_poly.type
_entity_poly.pdbx_seq_one_letter_code
_entity_poly.pdbx_strand_id
1 'polypeptide(L)'
;MNVATYYPWLKALHVTSALIFFGGVVSVGVFLHMVTTDSPEIRTLAAAIRRLDHLITTPAMLLVWALGIGIGGAGHWFNAPWLTVKLIFVVALSAVHGMQSGKLRRICHGASISPLHASLPILVTCAVVIATLAVAKPF
;
A
#
# COMPACT_ATOMS: atom_id res chain seq x y z
N MET A 1 13.01 -24.37 16.83
CA MET A 1 12.10 -23.38 17.46
C MET A 1 10.72 -23.52 16.82
N ASN A 2 9.63 -23.54 17.60
CA ASN A 2 8.28 -23.90 17.12
C ASN A 2 7.60 -22.75 16.36
N VAL A 3 6.85 -23.06 15.29
CA VAL A 3 6.11 -22.09 14.45
C VAL A 3 5.18 -21.22 15.30
N ALA A 4 4.57 -21.80 16.34
CA ALA A 4 3.69 -21.08 17.27
C ALA A 4 4.36 -19.88 17.95
N THR A 5 5.68 -19.94 18.20
CA THR A 5 6.43 -18.87 18.88
C THR A 5 6.67 -17.66 17.98
N TYR A 6 6.91 -17.87 16.68
CA TYR A 6 7.19 -16.78 15.73
C TYR A 6 5.96 -16.21 15.08
N TYR A 7 4.86 -16.97 15.07
CA TYR A 7 3.66 -16.61 14.36
C TYR A 7 3.06 -15.24 14.77
N PRO A 8 3.01 -14.85 16.07
CA PRO A 8 2.59 -13.51 16.47
C PRO A 8 3.51 -12.40 15.95
N TRP A 9 4.83 -12.64 15.92
CA TRP A 9 5.83 -11.70 15.41
C TRP A 9 5.72 -11.51 13.90
N LEU A 10 5.51 -12.60 13.14
CA LEU A 10 5.25 -12.52 11.71
C LEU A 10 3.99 -11.70 11.41
N LYS A 11 2.91 -11.92 12.18
CA LYS A 11 1.70 -11.12 12.08
C LYS A 11 1.94 -9.65 12.41
N ALA A 12 2.67 -9.36 13.48
CA ALA A 12 2.99 -7.99 13.87
C ALA A 12 3.77 -7.29 12.76
N LEU A 13 4.83 -7.91 12.24
CA LEU A 13 5.61 -7.39 11.12
C LEU A 13 4.75 -7.16 9.87
N HIS A 14 3.83 -8.08 9.54
CA HIS A 14 2.93 -7.94 8.40
C HIS A 14 1.99 -6.74 8.58
N VAL A 15 1.39 -6.57 9.77
CA VAL A 15 0.48 -5.46 10.06
C VAL A 15 1.24 -4.13 10.08
N THR A 16 2.42 -4.05 10.70
CA THR A 16 3.26 -2.85 10.68
C THR A 16 3.63 -2.47 9.24
N SER A 17 4.03 -3.44 8.42
CA SER A 17 4.32 -3.22 7.00
C SER A 17 3.09 -2.70 6.26
N ALA A 18 1.90 -3.24 6.55
CA ALA A 18 0.64 -2.80 5.94
C ALA A 18 0.28 -1.36 6.33
N LEU A 19 0.51 -0.95 7.59
CA LEU A 19 0.28 0.42 8.04
C LEU A 19 1.24 1.41 7.38
N ILE A 20 2.53 1.07 7.29
CA ILE A 20 3.53 1.90 6.60
C ILE A 20 3.17 2.04 5.11
N PHE A 21 2.83 0.92 4.46
CA PHE A 21 2.40 0.92 3.07
C PHE A 21 1.16 1.79 2.85
N PHE A 22 0.11 1.60 3.64
CA PHE A 22 -1.12 2.39 3.55
C PHE A 22 -0.86 3.88 3.79
N GLY A 23 -0.06 4.22 4.80
CA GLY A 23 0.34 5.59 5.08
C GLY A 23 1.03 6.25 3.88
N GLY A 24 1.97 5.55 3.25
CA GLY A 24 2.64 6.03 2.03
C GLY A 24 1.69 6.28 0.87
N VAL A 25 0.78 5.34 0.58
CA VAL A 25 -0.23 5.47 -0.49
C VAL A 25 -1.17 6.66 -0.24
N VAL A 26 -1.57 6.88 1.02
CA VAL A 26 -2.38 8.04 1.40
C VAL A 26 -1.59 9.33 1.26
N SER A 27 -0.34 9.39 1.74
CA SER A 27 0.51 10.58 1.63
C SER A 27 0.72 10.99 0.18
N VAL A 28 1.02 10.04 -0.71
CA VAL A 28 1.17 10.33 -2.15
C VAL A 28 -0.18 10.69 -2.78
N GLY A 29 -1.28 10.03 -2.38
CA GLY A 29 -2.62 10.36 -2.84
C GLY A 29 -3.03 11.80 -2.50
N VAL A 30 -2.78 12.23 -1.26
CA VAL A 30 -3.04 13.61 -0.81
C VAL A 30 -2.16 14.60 -1.57
N PHE A 31 -0.88 14.32 -1.73
CA PHE A 31 0.01 15.15 -2.54
C PHE A 31 -0.54 15.34 -3.97
N LEU A 32 -0.85 14.25 -4.66
CA LEU A 32 -1.37 14.30 -6.03
C LEU A 32 -2.75 14.98 -6.13
N HIS A 33 -3.51 15.05 -5.03
CA HIS A 33 -4.77 15.78 -4.98
C HIS A 33 -4.57 17.29 -4.79
N MET A 34 -3.56 17.70 -4.02
CA MET A 34 -3.28 19.11 -3.72
C MET A 34 -2.51 19.82 -4.83
N VAL A 35 -1.74 19.08 -5.63
CA VAL A 35 -0.97 19.67 -6.72
C VAL A 35 -1.89 20.04 -7.89
N THR A 36 -2.07 21.33 -8.13
CA THR A 36 -2.92 21.88 -9.19
C THR A 36 -2.14 22.67 -10.25
N THR A 37 -0.90 23.06 -9.97
CA THR A 37 -0.06 23.86 -10.86
C THR A 37 1.32 23.25 -11.01
N ASP A 38 1.91 23.42 -12.20
CA ASP A 38 3.28 23.01 -12.47
C ASP A 38 4.24 24.14 -12.08
N SER A 39 5.11 23.88 -11.11
CA SER A 39 6.14 24.82 -10.65
C SER A 39 7.45 24.10 -10.33
N PRO A 40 8.60 24.81 -10.38
CA PRO A 40 9.89 24.26 -9.96
C PRO A 40 9.85 23.66 -8.54
N GLU A 41 9.17 24.32 -7.60
CA GLU A 41 9.03 23.88 -6.21
C GLU A 41 8.21 22.58 -6.09
N ILE A 42 7.16 22.44 -6.89
CA ILE A 42 6.37 21.21 -6.93
C ILE A 42 7.19 20.05 -7.47
N ARG A 43 8.05 20.30 -8.48
CA ARG A 43 8.95 19.27 -9.03
C ARG A 43 10.00 18.82 -8.04
N THR A 44 10.59 19.73 -7.26
CA THR A 44 11.54 19.36 -6.20
C THR A 44 10.86 18.58 -5.07
N LEU A 45 9.66 18.99 -4.65
CA LEU A 45 8.87 18.26 -3.66
C LEU A 45 8.46 16.87 -4.17
N ALA A 46 8.00 16.76 -5.42
CA ALA A 46 7.68 15.47 -6.04
C ALA A 46 8.90 14.53 -6.06
N ALA A 47 10.09 15.06 -6.32
CA ALA A 47 11.33 14.28 -6.28
C ALA A 47 11.67 13.78 -4.87
N ALA A 48 11.44 14.61 -3.84
CA ALA A 48 11.62 14.21 -2.45
C ALA A 48 10.62 13.13 -2.03
N ILE A 49 9.34 13.30 -2.36
CA ILE A 49 8.28 12.32 -2.09
C ILE A 49 8.56 11.01 -2.82
N ARG A 50 9.00 11.08 -4.08
CA ARG A 50 9.39 9.89 -4.86
C ARG A 50 10.54 9.10 -4.21
N ARG A 51 11.50 9.79 -3.58
CA ARG A 51 12.58 9.12 -2.83
C ARG A 51 12.03 8.40 -1.60
N LEU A 52 11.15 9.04 -0.82
CA LEU A 52 10.49 8.42 0.33
C LEU A 52 9.63 7.22 -0.09
N ASP A 53 8.89 7.35 -1.19
CA ASP A 53 8.06 6.30 -1.79
C ASP A 53 8.87 5.04 -2.13
N HIS A 54 10.05 5.23 -2.70
CA HIS A 54 10.97 4.13 -3.04
C HIS A 54 11.71 3.55 -1.84
N LEU A 55 12.02 4.35 -0.83
CA LEU A 55 12.77 3.92 0.36
C LEU A 55 11.90 3.29 1.44
N ILE A 56 10.63 3.69 1.53
CA ILE A 56 9.74 3.34 2.64
C ILE A 56 8.50 2.58 2.14
N THR A 57 7.69 3.22 1.29
CA THR A 57 6.39 2.67 0.87
C THR A 57 6.54 1.39 0.05
N THR A 58 7.47 1.39 -0.92
CA THR A 58 7.68 0.25 -1.81
C THR A 58 8.24 -0.97 -1.05
N PRO A 59 9.29 -0.86 -0.21
CA PRO A 59 9.73 -1.97 0.63
C PRO A 59 8.65 -2.46 1.59
N ALA A 60 7.85 -1.55 2.17
CA ALA A 60 6.72 -1.94 3.02
C ALA A 60 5.68 -2.76 2.26
N MET A 61 5.33 -2.37 1.02
CA MET A 61 4.46 -3.16 0.15
C MET A 61 5.02 -4.56 -0.11
N LEU A 62 6.32 -4.66 -0.42
CA LEU A 62 6.98 -5.95 -0.64
C LEU A 62 6.94 -6.83 0.61
N LEU A 63 7.15 -6.26 1.79
CA LEU A 63 7.03 -6.97 3.06
C LEU A 63 5.59 -7.42 3.34
N VAL A 64 4.58 -6.61 3.00
CA VAL A 64 3.16 -7.03 3.08
C VAL A 64 2.94 -8.29 2.27
N TRP A 65 3.42 -8.33 1.02
CA TRP A 65 3.28 -9.49 0.15
C TRP A 65 4.06 -10.70 0.66
N ALA A 66 5.35 -10.54 0.96
CA ALA A 66 6.21 -11.64 1.41
C ALA A 66 5.68 -12.27 2.71
N LEU A 67 5.38 -11.45 3.72
CA LEU A 67 4.84 -11.93 4.99
C LEU A 67 3.41 -12.46 4.85
N GLY A 68 2.59 -11.85 4.01
CA GLY A 68 1.22 -12.27 3.76
C GLY A 68 1.14 -13.66 3.13
N ILE A 69 1.98 -13.91 2.11
CA ILE A 69 2.11 -15.24 1.48
C ILE A 69 2.63 -16.26 2.49
N GLY A 70 3.66 -15.91 3.27
CA GLY A 70 4.20 -16.80 4.30
C GLY A 70 3.17 -17.19 5.37
N ILE A 71 2.40 -16.23 5.88
CA ILE A 71 1.35 -16.46 6.88
C ILE A 71 0.19 -17.28 6.27
N GLY A 72 -0.22 -16.96 5.04
CA GLY A 72 -1.28 -17.68 4.33
C GLY A 72 -0.92 -19.15 4.09
N GLY A 73 0.34 -19.41 3.71
CA GLY A 73 0.88 -20.76 3.53
C GLY A 73 0.94 -21.54 4.83
N ALA A 74 1.50 -20.96 5.89
CA ALA A 74 1.56 -21.60 7.20
C ALA A 74 0.16 -21.92 7.77
N GLY A 75 -0.84 -21.09 7.44
CA GLY A 75 -2.24 -21.29 7.83
C GLY A 75 -3.04 -22.21 6.91
N HIS A 76 -2.51 -22.63 5.76
CA HIS A 76 -3.24 -23.36 4.71
C HIS A 76 -4.52 -22.64 4.24
N TRP A 77 -4.48 -21.30 4.18
CA TRP A 77 -5.66 -20.46 3.93
C TRP A 77 -5.88 -20.07 2.48
N PHE A 78 -5.06 -20.55 1.53
CA PHE A 78 -5.19 -20.15 0.12
C PHE A 78 -6.53 -20.54 -0.52
N ASN A 79 -7.24 -21.52 0.04
CA ASN A 79 -8.59 -21.89 -0.39
C ASN A 79 -9.69 -21.16 0.40
N ALA A 80 -9.34 -20.34 1.40
CA ALA A 80 -10.31 -19.65 2.24
C ALA A 80 -10.86 -18.42 1.49
N PRO A 81 -12.19 -18.28 1.30
CA PRO A 81 -12.71 -17.21 0.47
C PRO A 81 -12.44 -15.82 1.05
N TRP A 82 -12.39 -15.66 2.39
CA TRP A 82 -12.01 -14.38 3.02
C TRP A 82 -10.63 -13.90 2.56
N LEU A 83 -9.69 -14.82 2.31
CA LEU A 83 -8.34 -14.49 1.88
C LEU A 83 -8.34 -14.03 0.42
N THR A 84 -9.10 -14.70 -0.45
CA THR A 84 -9.27 -14.30 -1.85
C THR A 84 -9.84 -12.89 -1.94
N VAL A 85 -10.90 -12.59 -1.19
CA VAL A 85 -11.49 -11.24 -1.15
C VAL A 85 -10.47 -10.23 -0.64
N LYS A 86 -9.75 -10.53 0.46
CA LYS A 86 -8.69 -9.66 1.00
C LYS A 86 -7.61 -9.38 -0.06
N LEU A 87 -7.19 -10.39 -0.81
CA LEU A 87 -6.16 -10.26 -1.84
C LEU A 87 -6.59 -9.33 -2.97
N ILE A 88 -7.86 -9.37 -3.41
CA ILE A 88 -8.38 -8.44 -4.43
C ILE A 88 -8.15 -6.99 -3.99
N PHE A 89 -8.48 -6.65 -2.74
CA PHE A 89 -8.25 -5.30 -2.21
C PHE A 89 -6.77 -4.94 -2.07
N VAL A 90 -5.92 -5.88 -1.62
CA VAL A 90 -4.47 -5.64 -1.51
C VAL A 90 -3.83 -5.44 -2.89
N VAL A 91 -4.25 -6.20 -3.91
CA VAL A 91 -3.83 -6.01 -5.31
C VAL A 91 -4.29 -4.65 -5.82
N ALA A 92 -5.54 -4.26 -5.58
CA ALA A 92 -6.04 -2.95 -5.99
C ALA A 92 -5.23 -1.81 -5.35
N LEU A 93 -4.92 -1.89 -4.05
CA LEU A 93 -4.09 -0.91 -3.36
C LEU A 93 -2.66 -0.87 -3.93
N SER A 94 -2.08 -2.03 -4.25
CA SER A 94 -0.76 -2.14 -4.88
C SER A 94 -0.76 -1.53 -6.29
N ALA A 95 -1.84 -1.70 -7.05
CA ALA A 95 -1.99 -1.08 -8.37
C ALA A 95 -2.11 0.45 -8.27
N VAL A 96 -2.87 0.96 -7.29
CA VAL A 96 -2.94 2.40 -7.02
C VAL A 96 -1.57 2.97 -6.67
N HIS A 97 -0.82 2.30 -5.78
CA HIS A 97 0.57 2.66 -5.47
C HIS A 97 1.45 2.72 -6.72
N GLY A 98 1.38 1.70 -7.60
CA GLY A 98 2.13 1.69 -8.85
C GLY A 98 1.80 2.88 -9.76
N MET A 99 0.51 3.22 -9.90
CA MET A 99 0.07 4.40 -10.66
C MET A 99 0.57 5.71 -10.05
N GLN A 100 0.52 5.82 -8.72
CA GLN A 100 1.01 6.97 -7.96
C GLN A 100 2.53 7.16 -8.16
N SER A 101 3.32 6.10 -8.00
CA SER A 101 4.77 6.14 -8.19
C SER A 101 5.15 6.51 -9.64
N GLY A 102 4.39 5.99 -10.61
CA GLY A 102 4.52 6.36 -12.02
C GLY A 102 4.21 7.84 -12.29
N LYS A 103 3.18 8.40 -11.65
CA LYS A 103 2.85 9.83 -11.76
C LYS A 103 3.90 10.71 -11.09
N LEU A 104 4.37 10.36 -9.90
CA LEU A 104 5.47 11.07 -9.24
C LEU A 104 6.69 11.15 -10.17
N ARG A 105 7.04 10.03 -10.82
CA ARG A 105 8.13 10.00 -11.82
C ARG A 105 7.87 11.01 -12.95
N ARG A 106 6.66 11.05 -13.51
CA ARG A 106 6.32 11.96 -14.62
C ARG A 106 6.39 13.43 -14.19
N ILE A 107 5.88 13.78 -13.02
CA ILE A 107 5.93 15.15 -12.47
C ILE A 107 7.39 15.59 -12.27
N CYS A 108 8.27 14.71 -11.76
CA CYS A 108 9.70 15.02 -11.62
C CYS A 108 10.38 15.38 -12.95
N HIS A 109 9.85 14.91 -14.09
CA HIS A 109 10.39 15.16 -15.42
C HIS A 109 9.61 16.25 -16.19
N GLY A 110 8.78 17.05 -15.50
CA GLY A 110 8.07 18.18 -16.11
C GLY A 110 6.86 17.79 -16.97
N ALA A 111 6.30 16.59 -16.78
CA ALA A 111 5.04 16.23 -17.43
C ALA A 111 3.88 17.06 -16.86
N SER A 112 2.86 17.32 -17.69
CA SER A 112 1.65 17.99 -17.23
C SER A 112 1.00 17.22 -16.07
N ILE A 113 0.63 17.96 -15.04
CA ILE A 113 -0.02 17.38 -13.87
C ILE A 113 -1.46 17.04 -14.26
N SER A 114 -1.73 15.74 -14.43
CA SER A 114 -3.10 15.24 -14.47
C SER A 114 -3.45 14.64 -13.11
N PRO A 115 -4.57 15.07 -12.49
CA PRO A 115 -4.93 14.59 -11.17
C PRO A 115 -5.12 13.08 -11.19
N LEU A 116 -4.55 12.37 -10.22
CA LEU A 116 -4.96 11.00 -9.91
C LEU A 116 -5.96 11.09 -8.79
N HIS A 117 -7.23 11.00 -9.12
CA HIS A 117 -8.28 10.94 -8.13
C HIS A 117 -8.39 9.52 -7.56
N ALA A 118 -7.30 9.01 -6.98
CA ALA A 118 -7.45 7.96 -5.97
C ALA A 118 -8.16 8.63 -4.80
N SER A 119 -9.49 8.47 -4.71
CA SER A 119 -10.24 9.17 -3.68
C SER A 119 -9.83 8.61 -2.32
N LEU A 120 -9.44 9.52 -1.42
CA LEU A 120 -9.06 9.16 -0.05
C LEU A 120 -10.11 8.25 0.62
N PRO A 121 -11.44 8.46 0.44
CA PRO A 121 -12.45 7.54 0.94
C PRO A 121 -12.28 6.10 0.44
N ILE A 122 -12.00 5.89 -0.86
CA ILE A 122 -11.80 4.54 -1.40
C ILE A 122 -10.59 3.86 -0.75
N LEU A 123 -9.47 4.57 -0.60
CA LEU A 123 -8.27 4.02 0.04
C LEU A 123 -8.56 3.59 1.48
N VAL A 124 -9.24 4.44 2.25
CA VAL A 124 -9.63 4.14 3.63
C VAL A 124 -10.60 2.96 3.68
N THR A 125 -11.62 2.91 2.81
CA THR A 125 -12.54 1.78 2.73
C THR A 125 -11.81 0.48 2.43
N CYS A 126 -10.87 0.47 1.48
CA CYS A 126 -10.04 -0.71 1.20
C CYS A 126 -9.26 -1.15 2.44
N ALA A 127 -8.60 -0.21 3.14
CA ALA A 127 -7.83 -0.54 4.35
C ALA A 127 -8.70 -1.12 5.46
N VAL A 128 -9.89 -0.56 5.70
CA VAL A 128 -10.85 -1.07 6.68
C VAL A 128 -11.30 -2.49 6.31
N VAL A 129 -11.71 -2.72 5.07
CA VAL A 129 -12.14 -4.06 4.61
C VAL A 129 -11.00 -5.08 4.75
N ILE A 130 -9.77 -4.72 4.35
CA ILE A 130 -8.58 -5.58 4.50
C ILE A 130 -8.35 -5.94 5.97
N ALA A 131 -8.43 -4.95 6.88
CA ALA A 131 -8.22 -5.16 8.31
C ALA A 131 -9.32 -6.05 8.92
N THR A 132 -10.59 -5.79 8.59
CA THR A 132 -11.73 -6.59 9.04
C THR A 132 -11.59 -8.05 8.59
N LEU A 133 -11.29 -8.29 7.31
CA LEU A 133 -11.09 -9.65 6.80
C LEU A 133 -9.90 -10.36 7.45
N ALA A 134 -8.82 -9.62 7.75
CA ALA A 134 -7.64 -10.19 8.40
C ALA A 134 -7.90 -10.65 9.85
N VAL A 135 -8.77 -9.95 10.57
CA VAL A 135 -9.09 -10.23 11.98
C VAL A 135 -10.26 -11.19 12.11
N ALA A 136 -11.40 -10.87 11.49
CA ALA A 136 -12.65 -11.58 11.69
C ALA A 136 -12.73 -12.92 10.95
N LYS A 137 -12.08 -13.03 9.77
CA LYS A 137 -12.08 -14.23 8.91
C LYS A 137 -13.45 -14.93 8.83
N PRO A 138 -14.51 -14.21 8.39
CA PRO A 138 -15.89 -14.62 8.64
C PRO A 138 -16.38 -15.84 7.83
N PHE A 139 -15.68 -16.25 6.77
CA PHE A 139 -16.10 -17.32 5.86
C PHE A 139 -14.92 -17.99 5.16
#